data_AF-W6TUJ8-F1
#
_entry.id   AF-W6TUJ8-F1
#
_cell.length_a   1.000
_cell.length_b   1.000
_cell.length_c   1.000
_cell.angle_alpha   90.00
_cell.angle_beta   90.00
_cell.angle_gamma   90.00
#
_symmetry.space_group_name_H-M   'P 1'
#
loop_
_entity.id
_entity.type
_entity.pdbx_description
1 polymer ?
#
loop_
_entity_poly.entity_id
_entity_poly.type
_entity_poly.pdbx_seq_one_letter_code
_entity_poly.pdbx_strand_id
1 'polypeptide(L)'
;MQLLEPGEDVKFSNPSDVSANYEAFIRQKLRAISIGMGITYEQLTGDLTNVNYSFIRAGLIEFRRRCATLQHHVMVFQFCRPVWNRWIKLALLSGALPSQDKDTSIKDAKWIPQDFDWVDLLKDQQAQQMAVRNGFKSRSEVISELGYDAEEIDQEIAADKNRADEAGFVLDSDPRHTTPPKKRGF
;
A
#
# COMPACT_ATOMS: atom_id res chain seq x y z
N MET A 1 45.74 58.16 -4.91
CA MET A 1 44.29 58.44 -4.92
C MET A 1 43.92 58.66 -6.38
N GLN A 2 43.22 57.71 -6.99
CA GLN A 2 42.92 57.74 -8.42
C GLN A 2 41.58 58.46 -8.60
N LEU A 3 41.58 59.54 -9.39
CA LEU A 3 40.43 60.39 -9.67
C LEU A 3 40.01 60.17 -11.13
N LEU A 4 38.70 60.18 -11.39
CA LEU A 4 38.11 59.92 -12.70
C LEU A 4 38.34 61.11 -13.65
N GLU A 5 38.49 60.83 -14.95
CA GLU A 5 38.63 61.88 -15.95
C GLU A 5 37.28 62.59 -16.23
N PRO A 6 37.28 63.84 -16.71
CA PRO A 6 36.04 64.58 -16.99
C PRO A 6 35.15 63.84 -17.99
N GLY A 7 33.98 63.38 -17.53
CA GLY A 7 33.01 62.62 -18.33
C GLY A 7 32.94 61.13 -18.01
N GLU A 8 33.84 60.62 -17.15
CA GLU A 8 33.76 59.26 -16.64
C GLU A 8 32.84 59.17 -15.42
N ASP A 9 31.98 58.15 -15.41
CA ASP A 9 31.01 57.87 -14.34
C ASP A 9 31.23 56.46 -13.78
N VAL A 10 31.09 56.31 -12.47
CA VAL A 10 31.24 55.01 -11.79
C VAL A 10 29.90 54.29 -11.82
N LYS A 11 29.77 53.34 -12.75
CA LYS A 11 28.66 52.39 -12.72
C LYS A 11 28.96 51.27 -11.74
N PHE A 12 28.40 51.39 -10.53
CA PHE A 12 28.38 50.28 -9.59
C PHE A 12 27.57 49.12 -10.19
N SER A 13 28.15 47.92 -10.16
CA SER A 13 27.43 46.71 -10.57
C SER A 13 26.26 46.48 -9.64
N ASN A 14 25.04 46.55 -10.16
CA ASN A 14 23.84 46.16 -9.44
C ASN A 14 23.50 44.74 -9.87
N PRO A 15 23.90 43.69 -9.12
CA PRO A 15 23.58 42.33 -9.50
C PRO A 15 22.06 42.19 -9.56
N SER A 16 21.55 41.72 -10.71
CA SER A 16 20.13 41.48 -10.91
C SER A 16 19.61 40.51 -9.85
N ASP A 17 18.59 40.93 -9.10
CA ASP A 17 18.00 40.10 -8.05
C ASP A 17 17.40 38.84 -8.68
N VAL A 18 17.93 37.68 -8.29
CA VAL A 18 17.49 36.35 -8.76
C VAL A 18 16.31 35.82 -7.94
N SER A 19 15.87 36.57 -6.91
CA SER A 19 14.87 36.16 -5.93
C SER A 19 13.59 35.63 -6.57
N ALA A 20 13.07 36.30 -7.61
CA ALA A 20 11.81 35.93 -8.26
C ALA A 20 11.81 34.53 -8.92
N ASN A 21 12.97 34.01 -9.34
CA ASN A 21 13.07 32.72 -10.04
C ASN A 21 13.69 31.61 -9.19
N TYR A 22 14.09 31.91 -7.95
CA TYR A 22 14.78 30.95 -7.09
C TYR A 22 13.89 29.75 -6.72
N GLU A 23 12.62 30.00 -6.39
CA GLU A 23 11.66 28.93 -6.06
C GLU A 23 11.46 27.96 -7.24
N ALA A 24 11.27 28.51 -8.45
CA ALA A 24 11.12 27.70 -9.66
C ALA A 24 12.37 26.84 -9.94
N PHE A 25 13.56 27.40 -9.73
CA PHE A 25 14.83 26.67 -9.86
C PHE A 25 14.95 25.52 -8.85
N ILE A 26 14.68 25.78 -7.57
CA ILE A 26 14.71 24.76 -6.52
C ILE A 26 13.69 23.66 -6.81
N ARG A 27 12.47 24.04 -7.22
CA ARG A 27 11.42 23.09 -7.60
C ARG A 27 11.86 22.18 -8.76
N GLN A 28 12.53 22.73 -9.76
CA GLN A 28 13.06 21.94 -10.88
C GLN A 28 14.17 20.97 -10.43
N LYS A 29 15.06 21.40 -9.51
CA LYS A 29 16.11 20.53 -8.96
C LYS A 29 15.52 19.38 -8.14
N LEU A 30 14.53 19.66 -7.30
CA LEU A 30 13.83 18.64 -6.51
C LEU A 30 13.09 17.65 -7.40
N ARG A 31 12.50 18.10 -8.51
CA ARG A 31 11.92 17.19 -9.53
C ARG A 31 12.95 16.28 -10.19
N ALA A 32 14.14 16.79 -10.51
CA ALA A 32 15.20 15.96 -11.07
C ALA A 32 15.67 14.89 -10.07
N ILE A 33 15.78 15.25 -8.79
CA ILE A 33 16.10 14.32 -7.71
C ILE A 33 14.98 13.27 -7.54
N SER A 34 13.72 13.68 -7.56
CA SER A 34 12.58 12.77 -7.40
C SER A 34 12.52 11.72 -8.51
N ILE A 35 12.81 12.12 -9.76
CA ILE A 35 12.95 11.20 -10.90
C ILE A 35 14.05 10.16 -10.64
N GLY A 36 15.23 10.60 -10.17
CA GLY A 36 16.34 9.70 -9.85
C GLY A 36 16.02 8.70 -8.73
N MET A 37 15.22 9.12 -7.75
CA MET A 37 14.73 8.24 -6.68
C MET A 37 13.55 7.37 -7.13
N GLY A 38 12.87 7.73 -8.23
CA GLY A 38 11.68 7.09 -8.76
C GLY A 38 10.46 7.25 -7.85
N ILE A 39 10.30 8.45 -7.29
CA ILE A 39 9.13 8.92 -6.54
C ILE A 39 8.67 10.26 -7.11
N THR A 40 7.45 10.70 -6.80
CA THR A 40 6.98 12.01 -7.26
C THR A 40 7.60 13.15 -6.45
N TYR A 41 7.56 14.38 -7.00
CA TYR A 41 8.04 15.57 -6.28
C TYR A 41 7.28 15.78 -4.97
N GLU A 42 5.98 15.51 -4.99
CA GLU A 42 5.05 15.63 -3.87
C GLU A 42 5.43 14.65 -2.76
N GLN A 43 5.80 13.40 -3.10
CA GLN A 43 6.28 12.41 -2.14
C GLN A 43 7.64 12.78 -1.55
N LEU A 44 8.51 13.40 -2.36
CA LEU A 44 9.85 13.81 -1.91
C LEU A 44 9.81 15.02 -0.98
N THR A 45 8.94 16.00 -1.28
CA THR A 45 8.97 17.32 -0.64
C THR A 45 7.83 17.54 0.35
N GLY A 46 6.74 16.79 0.25
CA GLY A 46 5.50 17.04 0.99
C GLY A 46 4.69 18.23 0.48
N ASP A 47 5.12 18.92 -0.58
CA ASP A 47 4.38 20.03 -1.17
C ASP A 47 3.18 19.51 -1.98
N LEU A 48 1.98 19.70 -1.41
CA LEU A 48 0.70 19.31 -2.02
C LEU A 48 -0.07 20.50 -2.64
N THR A 49 0.53 21.68 -2.75
CA THR A 49 -0.16 22.94 -3.08
C THR A 49 -0.87 22.93 -4.43
N ASN A 50 -0.39 22.16 -5.41
CA ASN A 50 -0.93 22.14 -6.78
C ASN A 50 -1.41 20.75 -7.22
N VAL A 51 -1.75 19.88 -6.27
CA VAL A 51 -2.01 18.48 -6.57
C VAL A 51 -3.50 18.18 -6.40
N ASN A 52 -4.09 17.59 -7.45
CA ASN A 52 -5.46 17.08 -7.39
C ASN A 52 -5.45 15.59 -7.01
N TYR A 53 -6.56 15.10 -6.46
CA TYR A 53 -6.78 13.71 -6.06
C TYR A 53 -6.31 12.70 -7.13
N SER A 54 -6.71 12.91 -8.39
CA SER A 54 -6.37 12.00 -9.49
C SER A 54 -4.86 11.91 -9.75
N PHE A 55 -4.12 13.01 -9.53
CA PHE A 55 -2.67 13.04 -9.72
C PHE A 55 -1.94 12.31 -8.58
N ILE A 56 -2.34 12.54 -7.32
CA ILE A 56 -1.80 11.79 -6.18
C ILE A 56 -2.05 10.29 -6.37
N ARG A 57 -3.28 9.93 -6.74
CA ARG A 57 -3.66 8.52 -6.94
C ARG A 57 -2.83 7.86 -8.03
N ALA A 58 -2.64 8.52 -9.19
CA ALA A 58 -1.81 7.99 -10.26
C ALA A 58 -0.35 7.80 -9.81
N GLY A 59 0.23 8.76 -9.10
CA GLY A 59 1.59 8.67 -8.56
C GLY A 59 1.76 7.54 -7.53
N LEU A 60 0.78 7.39 -6.63
CA LEU A 60 0.78 6.32 -5.64
C LEU A 60 0.63 4.93 -6.24
N ILE A 61 -0.14 4.75 -7.32
CA ILE A 61 -0.28 3.45 -7.99
C ILE A 61 1.08 2.93 -8.47
N GLU A 62 1.85 3.78 -9.15
CA GLU A 62 3.17 3.44 -9.65
C GLU A 62 4.16 3.13 -8.52
N PHE A 63 4.14 3.94 -7.46
CA PHE A 63 4.95 3.72 -6.27
C PHE A 63 4.63 2.36 -5.61
N ARG A 64 3.33 2.07 -5.38
CA ARG A 64 2.87 0.82 -4.77
C ARG A 64 3.25 -0.40 -5.61
N ARG A 65 3.12 -0.31 -6.94
CA ARG A 65 3.55 -1.36 -7.87
C ARG A 65 5.04 -1.66 -7.75
N ARG A 66 5.88 -0.62 -7.62
CA ARG A 66 7.32 -0.79 -7.38
C ARG A 66 7.60 -1.45 -6.03
N CYS A 67 6.91 -1.01 -4.97
CA CYS A 67 7.04 -1.62 -3.64
C CYS A 67 6.65 -3.10 -3.66
N ALA A 68 5.50 -3.46 -4.26
CA ALA A 68 5.05 -4.84 -4.40
C ALA A 68 6.07 -5.69 -5.18
N THR A 69 6.67 -5.13 -6.22
CA THR A 69 7.71 -5.82 -6.99
C THR A 69 8.91 -6.17 -6.10
N LEU A 70 9.41 -5.21 -5.31
CA LEU A 70 10.50 -5.44 -4.37
C LEU A 70 10.13 -6.41 -3.25
N GLN A 71 8.93 -6.27 -2.67
CA GLN A 71 8.42 -7.17 -1.64
C GLN A 71 8.38 -8.62 -2.16
N HIS A 72 7.75 -8.87 -3.31
CA HIS A 72 7.59 -10.25 -3.78
C HIS A 72 8.87 -10.84 -4.41
N HIS A 73 9.61 -10.08 -5.22
CA HIS A 73 10.76 -10.61 -5.96
C HIS A 73 12.07 -10.56 -5.19
N VAL A 74 12.19 -9.66 -4.21
CA VAL A 74 13.40 -9.53 -3.41
C VAL A 74 13.14 -10.10 -2.02
N MET A 75 12.26 -9.48 -1.24
CA MET A 75 12.06 -9.90 0.16
C MET A 75 11.50 -11.32 0.25
N VAL A 76 10.36 -11.60 -0.38
CA VAL A 76 9.72 -12.91 -0.31
C VAL A 76 10.56 -13.96 -1.03
N PHE A 77 10.93 -13.73 -2.28
CA PHE A 77 11.58 -14.77 -3.08
C PHE A 77 13.03 -15.06 -2.63
N GLN A 78 13.83 -14.02 -2.34
CA GLN A 78 15.25 -14.20 -2.04
C GLN A 78 15.55 -14.33 -0.54
N PHE A 79 14.67 -13.81 0.34
CA PHE A 79 14.91 -13.87 1.79
C PHE A 79 13.91 -14.79 2.50
N CYS A 80 12.62 -14.49 2.47
CA CYS A 80 11.64 -15.19 3.28
C CYS A 80 11.49 -16.66 2.88
N ARG A 81 11.44 -16.96 1.57
CA ARG A 81 11.27 -18.33 1.07
C ARG A 81 12.46 -19.25 1.40
N PRO A 82 13.74 -18.85 1.23
CA PRO A 82 14.87 -19.65 1.71
C PRO A 82 14.86 -19.90 3.23
N VAL A 83 14.53 -18.87 4.02
CA VAL A 83 14.41 -18.99 5.48
C VAL A 83 13.31 -19.99 5.85
N TRP A 84 12.12 -19.86 5.25
CA TRP A 84 11.00 -20.78 5.45
C TRP A 84 11.36 -22.23 5.12
N ASN A 85 11.94 -22.45 3.94
CA ASN A 85 12.36 -23.79 3.51
C ASN A 85 13.39 -24.40 4.47
N ARG A 86 14.31 -23.59 4.98
CA ARG A 86 15.31 -24.04 5.95
C ARG A 86 14.67 -24.38 7.29
N TRP A 87 13.75 -23.54 7.75
CA TRP A 87 13.00 -23.75 8.99
C TRP A 87 12.18 -25.04 8.92
N ILE A 88 11.38 -25.25 7.87
CA ILE A 88 10.63 -26.50 7.65
C ILE A 88 11.55 -27.72 7.66
N LYS A 89 12.69 -27.65 6.96
CA LYS A 89 13.66 -28.75 6.95
C LYS A 89 14.19 -29.07 8.35
N LEU A 90 14.48 -28.05 9.17
CA LEU A 90 14.94 -28.25 10.54
C LEU A 90 13.84 -28.81 11.44
N ALA A 91 12.61 -28.32 11.29
CA ALA A 91 11.45 -28.78 12.06
C ALA A 91 11.10 -30.25 11.78
N LEU A 92 11.27 -30.71 10.53
CA LEU A 92 11.15 -32.12 10.18
C LEU A 92 12.30 -32.96 10.76
N LEU A 93 13.55 -32.47 10.66
CA LEU A 93 14.72 -33.19 11.19
C LEU A 93 14.71 -33.30 12.72
N SER A 94 14.14 -32.32 13.42
CA SER A 94 13.98 -32.36 14.88
C SER A 94 12.78 -33.18 15.34
N GLY A 95 11.91 -33.63 14.43
CA GLY A 95 10.66 -34.31 14.75
C GLY A 95 9.57 -33.40 15.32
N ALA A 96 9.72 -32.07 15.24
CA ALA A 96 8.70 -31.12 15.67
C ALA A 96 7.49 -31.08 14.71
N LEU A 97 7.72 -31.38 13.44
CA LEU A 97 6.68 -31.63 12.45
C LEU A 97 6.67 -33.12 12.08
N PRO A 98 5.48 -33.71 11.85
CA PRO A 98 5.40 -35.09 11.39
C PRO A 98 6.10 -35.24 10.04
N SER A 99 6.98 -36.24 9.94
CA SER A 99 7.58 -36.66 8.67
C SER A 99 6.47 -37.28 7.80
N GLN A 100 5.80 -36.43 7.03
CA GLN A 100 5.08 -36.88 5.84
C GLN A 100 6.05 -36.71 4.67
N ASP A 101 6.91 -37.72 4.47
CA ASP A 101 8.01 -37.73 3.49
C ASP A 101 7.61 -37.47 2.02
N LYS A 102 6.31 -37.29 1.74
CA LYS A 102 5.76 -37.06 0.40
C LYS A 102 4.86 -35.84 0.27
N ASP A 103 4.48 -35.19 1.37
CA ASP A 103 3.61 -34.02 1.26
C ASP A 103 4.43 -32.75 1.02
N THR A 104 4.51 -32.34 -0.24
CA THR A 104 5.17 -31.09 -0.62
C THR A 104 4.39 -29.86 -0.15
N SER A 105 3.11 -30.00 0.22
CA SER A 105 2.25 -28.88 0.63
C SER A 105 2.70 -28.22 1.93
N ILE A 106 3.45 -28.92 2.79
CA ILE A 106 4.04 -28.37 4.02
C ILE A 106 4.97 -27.17 3.74
N LYS A 107 5.49 -27.06 2.52
CA LYS A 107 6.34 -25.92 2.11
C LYS A 107 5.55 -24.77 1.50
N ASP A 108 4.28 -24.98 1.17
CA ASP A 108 3.44 -23.95 0.59
C ASP A 108 3.11 -22.91 1.66
N ALA A 109 3.45 -21.66 1.37
CA ALA A 109 3.20 -20.52 2.24
C ALA A 109 2.67 -19.37 1.39
N LYS A 110 1.51 -18.82 1.79
CA LYS A 110 1.00 -17.57 1.24
C LYS A 110 1.72 -16.41 1.93
N TRP A 111 2.40 -15.58 1.14
CA TRP A 111 3.10 -14.41 1.66
C TRP A 111 2.18 -13.19 1.55
N ILE A 112 1.70 -12.71 2.69
CA ILE A 112 0.77 -11.59 2.78
C ILE A 112 1.54 -10.36 3.29
N PRO A 113 1.96 -9.43 2.42
CA PRO A 113 2.58 -8.18 2.85
C PRO A 113 1.53 -7.22 3.44
N GLN A 114 1.99 -6.22 4.18
CA GLN A 114 1.14 -5.12 4.63
C GLN A 114 0.50 -4.38 3.44
N ASP A 115 -0.79 -4.07 3.55
CA ASP A 115 -1.51 -3.30 2.53
C ASP A 115 -1.14 -1.82 2.52
N PHE A 116 -1.49 -1.15 1.43
CA PHE A 116 -1.46 0.30 1.30
C PHE A 116 -2.85 0.90 1.46
N ASP A 117 -2.99 1.86 2.37
CA ASP A 117 -4.26 2.54 2.60
C ASP A 117 -4.92 3.08 1.33
N TRP A 118 -6.23 3.02 1.30
CA TRP A 118 -7.05 3.53 0.20
C TRP A 118 -6.97 5.05 0.14
N VAL A 119 -6.96 5.61 -1.08
CA VAL A 119 -7.03 7.07 -1.25
C VAL A 119 -8.49 7.55 -1.09
N ASP A 120 -9.47 6.77 -1.57
CA ASP A 120 -10.90 7.00 -1.33
C ASP A 120 -11.52 5.68 -0.84
N LEU A 121 -11.64 5.55 0.48
CA LEU A 121 -12.06 4.32 1.14
C LEU A 121 -13.40 3.81 0.62
N LEU A 122 -14.37 4.69 0.38
CA LEU A 122 -15.72 4.30 -0.01
C LEU A 122 -15.75 3.73 -1.44
N LYS A 123 -15.18 4.46 -2.41
CA LYS A 123 -15.21 4.01 -3.81
C LYS A 123 -14.41 2.72 -3.99
N ASP A 124 -13.27 2.63 -3.33
CA ASP A 124 -12.41 1.46 -3.48
C ASP A 124 -13.03 0.22 -2.79
N GLN A 125 -13.67 0.36 -1.62
CA GLN A 125 -14.42 -0.73 -1.00
C GLN A 125 -15.63 -1.18 -1.84
N GLN A 126 -16.37 -0.23 -2.43
CA GLN A 126 -17.48 -0.56 -3.34
C GLN A 126 -16.98 -1.32 -4.58
N ALA A 127 -15.82 -0.94 -5.12
CA ALA A 127 -15.20 -1.66 -6.23
C ALA A 127 -14.82 -3.10 -5.83
N GLN A 128 -14.26 -3.30 -4.63
CA GLN A 128 -13.94 -4.65 -4.12
C GLN A 128 -15.20 -5.48 -3.88
N GLN A 129 -16.25 -4.91 -3.29
CA GLN A 129 -17.53 -5.59 -3.13
C GLN A 129 -18.11 -6.03 -4.49
N MET A 130 -18.05 -5.15 -5.49
CA MET A 130 -18.52 -5.46 -6.83
C MET A 130 -17.65 -6.53 -7.51
N ALA A 131 -16.32 -6.50 -7.34
CA ALA A 131 -15.42 -7.53 -7.87
C ALA A 131 -15.72 -8.91 -7.28
N VAL A 132 -16.03 -8.97 -5.97
CA VAL A 132 -16.44 -10.22 -5.31
C VAL A 132 -17.80 -10.70 -5.84
N ARG A 133 -18.79 -9.80 -5.94
CA ARG A 133 -20.12 -10.14 -6.45
C ARG A 133 -20.11 -10.61 -7.91
N ASN A 134 -19.22 -10.05 -8.72
CA ASN A 134 -19.05 -10.43 -10.13
C ASN A 134 -18.18 -11.68 -10.32
N GLY A 135 -17.61 -12.24 -9.24
CA GLY A 135 -16.79 -13.45 -9.28
C GLY A 135 -15.35 -13.23 -9.76
N PHE A 136 -14.87 -11.99 -9.83
CA PHE A 136 -13.47 -11.70 -10.19
C PHE A 136 -12.51 -11.86 -9.00
N LYS A 137 -13.03 -11.75 -7.78
CA LYS A 137 -12.27 -11.96 -6.54
C LYS A 137 -13.05 -12.81 -5.56
N SER A 138 -12.35 -13.57 -4.73
CA SER A 138 -12.94 -14.19 -3.55
C SER A 138 -12.91 -13.20 -2.38
N ARG A 139 -13.77 -13.41 -1.39
CA ARG A 139 -13.69 -12.65 -0.13
C ARG A 139 -12.33 -12.82 0.55
N SER A 140 -11.79 -14.04 0.56
CA SER A 140 -10.49 -14.33 1.15
C SER A 140 -9.36 -13.58 0.47
N GLU A 141 -9.42 -13.39 -0.85
CA GLU A 141 -8.43 -12.59 -1.57
C GLU A 141 -8.50 -11.11 -1.19
N VAL A 142 -9.71 -10.56 -1.02
CA VAL A 142 -9.88 -9.19 -0.53
C VAL A 142 -9.30 -9.03 0.88
N ILE A 143 -9.49 -10.02 1.77
CA ILE A 143 -8.94 -9.99 3.13
C ILE A 143 -7.41 -10.08 3.12
N SER A 144 -6.85 -10.98 2.30
CA SER A 144 -5.41 -11.08 2.12
C SER A 144 -4.80 -9.81 1.51
N GLU A 145 -5.49 -9.15 0.57
CA GLU A 145 -5.06 -7.85 0.04
C GLU A 145 -4.96 -6.80 1.16
N LEU A 146 -5.86 -6.84 2.14
CA LEU A 146 -5.83 -5.96 3.32
C LEU A 146 -4.74 -6.32 4.34
N GLY A 147 -3.95 -7.38 4.09
CA GLY A 147 -2.84 -7.80 4.95
C GLY A 147 -3.22 -8.82 6.03
N TYR A 148 -4.44 -9.35 6.02
CA TYR A 148 -4.95 -10.25 7.07
C TYR A 148 -5.12 -11.69 6.58
N ASP A 149 -5.15 -12.64 7.52
CA ASP A 149 -5.54 -14.02 7.24
C ASP A 149 -7.06 -14.14 7.21
N ALA A 150 -7.59 -14.75 6.15
CA ALA A 150 -9.02 -14.97 6.00
C ALA A 150 -9.58 -15.93 7.06
N GLU A 151 -8.79 -16.92 7.50
CA GLU A 151 -9.22 -17.87 8.53
C GLU A 151 -9.35 -17.19 9.90
N GLU A 152 -8.42 -16.30 10.23
CA GLU A 152 -8.46 -15.51 11.46
C GLU A 152 -9.70 -14.58 11.47
N ILE A 153 -9.93 -13.86 10.37
CA ILE A 153 -11.12 -13.00 10.24
C ILE A 153 -12.42 -13.81 10.32
N ASP A 154 -12.46 -15.02 9.78
CA ASP A 154 -13.63 -15.88 9.89
C ASP A 154 -13.90 -16.31 11.34
N GLN A 155 -12.84 -16.61 12.09
CA GLN A 155 -12.94 -16.92 13.52
C GLN A 155 -13.40 -15.71 14.33
N GLU A 156 -12.86 -14.52 14.06
CA GLU A 156 -13.29 -13.27 14.71
C GLU A 156 -14.75 -12.97 14.44
N ILE A 157 -15.21 -13.06 13.18
CA ILE A 157 -16.61 -12.85 12.82
C ILE A 157 -17.53 -13.86 13.52
N ALA A 158 -17.10 -15.12 13.64
CA ALA A 158 -17.87 -16.14 14.37
C ALA A 158 -17.95 -15.82 15.87
N ALA A 159 -16.83 -15.41 16.47
CA ALA A 159 -16.78 -15.01 17.87
C ALA A 159 -17.63 -13.75 18.14
N ASP A 160 -17.57 -12.76 17.25
CA ASP A 160 -18.36 -11.52 17.35
C ASP A 160 -19.86 -11.79 17.28
N LYS A 161 -20.29 -12.69 16.40
CA LYS A 161 -21.68 -13.12 16.34
C LYS A 161 -22.14 -13.75 17.65
N ASN A 162 -21.34 -14.65 18.22
CA ASN A 162 -21.67 -15.27 19.50
C ASN A 162 -21.75 -14.23 20.62
N ARG A 163 -20.81 -13.28 20.67
CA ARG A 163 -20.83 -12.19 21.66
C ARG A 163 -22.04 -11.26 21.49
N ALA A 164 -22.42 -10.95 20.26
CA ALA A 164 -23.61 -10.15 19.97
C ALA A 164 -24.89 -10.88 20.41
N ASP A 165 -24.98 -12.18 20.13
CA ASP A 165 -26.09 -13.04 20.52
C ASP A 165 -26.20 -13.12 22.07
N GLU A 166 -25.07 -13.25 22.77
CA GLU A 166 -25.01 -13.26 24.25
C GLU A 166 -25.37 -11.90 24.88
N ALA A 167 -24.93 -10.80 24.27
CA ALA A 167 -25.20 -9.44 24.75
C ALA A 167 -26.58 -8.90 24.34
N GLY A 168 -27.30 -9.60 23.45
CA GLY A 168 -28.57 -9.17 22.90
C GLY A 168 -28.46 -8.00 21.90
N PHE A 169 -27.31 -7.83 21.25
CA PHE A 169 -27.10 -6.81 20.22
C PHE A 169 -27.57 -7.30 18.84
N VAL A 170 -28.27 -6.44 18.10
CA VAL A 170 -28.65 -6.70 16.70
C VAL A 170 -27.79 -5.81 15.80
N LEU A 171 -26.87 -6.41 15.06
CA LEU A 171 -25.92 -5.71 14.20
C LEU A 171 -26.30 -5.89 12.71
N ASP A 172 -26.25 -4.80 11.95
CA ASP A 172 -26.55 -4.81 10.51
C ASP A 172 -25.49 -5.58 9.68
N SER A 173 -24.30 -5.77 10.25
CA SER A 173 -23.23 -6.58 9.68
C SER A 173 -23.58 -8.07 9.62
N ASP A 174 -24.64 -8.51 10.30
CA ASP A 174 -25.07 -9.90 10.31
C ASP A 174 -26.26 -10.16 9.36
N PRO A 175 -26.03 -10.83 8.21
CA PRO A 175 -27.09 -11.12 7.25
C PRO A 175 -28.19 -12.04 7.79
N ARG A 176 -27.97 -12.73 8.93
CA ARG A 176 -29.01 -13.55 9.59
C ARG A 176 -30.24 -12.73 9.98
N HIS A 177 -30.07 -11.43 10.26
CA HIS A 177 -31.14 -10.54 10.74
C HIS A 177 -31.60 -9.51 9.72
N THR A 178 -30.82 -9.26 8.67
CA THR A 178 -31.08 -8.19 7.70
C THR A 178 -31.61 -8.69 6.35
N THR A 179 -31.44 -9.98 6.03
CA THR A 179 -31.98 -10.57 4.80
C THR A 179 -33.35 -11.20 5.07
N PRO A 180 -34.43 -10.81 4.35
CA PRO A 180 -35.73 -11.44 4.52
C PRO A 180 -35.65 -12.94 4.16
N PRO A 181 -36.31 -13.83 4.91
CA PRO A 181 -36.23 -15.27 4.68
C PRO A 181 -36.68 -15.59 3.26
N LYS A 182 -35.80 -16.25 2.50
CA LYS A 182 -36.11 -16.72 1.14
C LYS A 182 -37.29 -17.70 1.25
N LYS A 183 -38.50 -17.28 0.84
CA LYS A 183 -39.66 -18.17 0.74
C LYS A 183 -39.24 -19.36 -0.11
N ARG A 184 -39.11 -20.53 0.49
CA ARG A 184 -38.97 -21.79 -0.25
C ARG A 184 -40.27 -21.97 -1.04
N GLY A 185 -40.25 -21.57 -2.31
CA GLY A 185 -41.30 -21.90 -3.26
C GLY A 185 -41.27 -23.41 -3.50
N PHE A 186 -42.46 -24.03 -3.45
CA PHE A 186 -42.73 -25.38 -3.90
C PHE A 186 -42.45 -25.54 -5.39
#